data_AF-A0A061AAK9-F1
#
_entry.id   AF-A0A061AAK9-F1
#
_cell.length_a   1.000
_cell.length_b   1.000
_cell.length_c   1.000
_cell.angle_alpha   90.00
_cell.angle_beta   90.00
_cell.angle_gamma   90.00
#
_symmetry.space_group_name_H-M   'P 1'
#
loop_
_entity.id
_entity.type
_entity.pdbx_description
1 polymer ?
#
loop_
_entity_poly.entity_id
_entity_poly.type
_entity_poly.pdbx_seq_one_letter_code
_entity_poly.pdbx_strand_id
1 'polypeptide(L)'
;MTESTQKSLIVYICNHGFAYEAMKEARRAGARGGTILHGRSSISQEKSKFFGITIHPEKDVLLIVCKEDQREILMTAITDHYGIASEAKGLCFSLKVSDAIGFSFDPLPPLES
;
A
#
# COMPACT_ATOMS: atom_id res chain seq x y z
N MET A 1 -24.04 10.89 18.60
CA MET A 1 -22.84 11.65 18.20
C MET A 1 -21.80 10.60 17.85
N THR A 2 -21.61 10.32 16.55
CA THR A 2 -20.63 9.32 16.11
C THR A 2 -19.24 9.87 16.42
N GLU A 3 -18.51 9.15 17.26
CA GLU A 3 -17.13 9.46 17.59
C GLU A 3 -16.32 9.53 16.28
N SER A 4 -15.76 10.70 15.95
CA SER A 4 -14.98 10.86 14.71
C SER A 4 -13.62 10.18 14.89
N THR A 5 -13.59 8.87 14.64
CA THR A 5 -12.31 8.16 14.53
C THR A 5 -11.54 8.80 13.38
N GLN A 6 -10.39 9.40 13.70
CA GLN A 6 -9.47 9.96 12.73
C GLN A 6 -8.88 8.83 11.89
N LYS A 7 -8.82 9.03 10.57
CA LYS A 7 -8.44 8.00 9.62
C LYS A 7 -7.31 8.51 8.73
N SER A 8 -6.45 7.58 8.32
CA SER A 8 -5.38 7.82 7.37
C SER A 8 -5.48 6.84 6.20
N LEU A 9 -5.20 7.34 5.00
CA LEU A 9 -4.92 6.53 3.83
C LEU A 9 -3.41 6.40 3.72
N ILE A 10 -2.90 5.18 3.84
CA ILE A 10 -1.53 4.83 3.48
C ILE A 10 -1.51 4.54 1.98
N VAL A 11 -0.55 5.16 1.30
CA VAL A 11 -0.23 4.94 -0.10
C VAL A 11 1.18 4.37 -0.16
N TYR A 12 1.28 3.13 -0.61
CA TYR A 12 2.55 2.44 -0.81
C TYR A 12 2.73 2.14 -2.30
N ILE A 13 3.84 2.60 -2.88
CA ILE A 13 4.18 2.42 -4.29
C ILE A 13 5.44 1.58 -4.37
N CYS A 14 5.41 0.50 -5.14
CA CYS A 14 6.55 -0.40 -5.30
C CYS A 14 6.70 -0.91 -6.73
N ASN A 15 7.83 -1.57 -7.00
CA ASN A 15 7.98 -2.42 -8.18
C ASN A 15 6.87 -3.48 -8.21
N HIS A 16 6.43 -3.82 -9.43
CA HIS A 16 5.39 -4.83 -9.64
C HIS A 16 5.74 -6.16 -8.97
N GLY A 17 4.75 -6.82 -8.37
CA GLY A 17 4.87 -8.13 -7.72
C GLY A 17 5.10 -8.08 -6.21
N PHE A 18 5.40 -6.92 -5.64
CA PHE A 18 5.69 -6.78 -4.20
C PHE A 18 4.49 -6.30 -3.36
N ALA A 19 3.44 -5.73 -3.97
CA ALA A 19 2.34 -5.13 -3.22
C ALA A 19 1.55 -6.15 -2.38
N TYR A 20 1.42 -7.39 -2.86
CA TYR A 20 0.71 -8.43 -2.11
C TYR A 20 1.47 -8.86 -0.85
N GLU A 21 2.79 -9.04 -0.94
CA GLU A 21 3.62 -9.38 0.23
C GLU A 21 3.70 -8.20 1.22
N ALA A 22 3.84 -6.97 0.73
CA ALA A 22 3.72 -5.77 1.56
C ALA A 22 2.38 -5.71 2.32
N MET A 23 1.27 -6.07 1.66
CA MET A 23 -0.04 -6.17 2.31
C MET A 23 -0.07 -7.27 3.39
N LYS A 24 0.66 -8.38 3.23
CA LYS A 24 0.75 -9.41 4.28
C LYS A 24 1.42 -8.86 5.54
N GLU A 25 2.50 -8.10 5.41
CA GLU A 25 3.15 -7.47 6.58
C GLU A 25 2.21 -6.47 7.26
N ALA A 26 1.53 -5.64 6.47
CA ALA A 26 0.52 -4.74 7.01
C ALA A 26 -0.60 -5.50 7.73
N ARG A 27 -1.08 -6.63 7.19
CA ARG A 27 -2.09 -7.48 7.86
C ARG A 27 -1.59 -8.03 9.19
N ARG A 28 -0.35 -8.50 9.25
CA ARG A 28 0.27 -8.98 10.51
C ARG A 28 0.36 -7.87 11.56
N ALA A 29 0.57 -6.63 11.13
CA ALA A 29 0.55 -5.44 11.99
C ALA A 29 -0.86 -4.90 12.31
N GLY A 30 -1.93 -5.58 11.85
CA GLY A 30 -3.32 -5.24 12.20
C GLY A 30 -4.10 -4.51 11.11
N ALA A 31 -3.58 -4.37 9.88
CA ALA A 31 -4.36 -3.85 8.77
C ALA A 31 -5.44 -4.86 8.35
N ARG A 32 -6.66 -4.39 8.14
CA ARG A 32 -7.78 -5.23 7.68
C ARG A 32 -7.61 -5.68 6.23
N GLY A 33 -7.01 -4.86 5.39
CA GLY A 33 -6.91 -5.07 3.95
C GLY A 33 -6.49 -3.80 3.22
N GLY A 34 -6.45 -3.89 1.91
CA GLY A 34 -6.15 -2.78 1.03
C GLY A 34 -6.51 -3.11 -0.41
N THR A 35 -6.41 -2.10 -1.27
CA THR A 35 -6.65 -2.23 -2.71
C THR A 35 -5.32 -2.07 -3.43
N ILE A 36 -5.05 -2.95 -4.39
CA ILE A 36 -3.86 -2.88 -5.24
C ILE A 36 -4.27 -2.36 -6.62
N LEU A 37 -3.58 -1.33 -7.09
CA LEU A 37 -3.71 -0.78 -8.43
C LEU A 37 -2.42 -1.05 -9.21
N HIS A 38 -2.53 -1.54 -10.43
CA HIS A 38 -1.39 -1.71 -11.33
C HIS A 38 -1.17 -0.43 -12.14
N GLY A 39 0.09 -0.01 -12.24
CA GLY A 39 0.47 1.24 -12.89
C GLY A 39 1.85 1.16 -13.53
N ARG A 40 2.31 2.32 -14.01
CA ARG A 40 3.61 2.46 -14.69
C ARG A 40 4.30 3.73 -14.20
N SER A 41 5.62 3.68 -14.06
CA SER A 41 6.40 4.88 -13.77
C SER A 41 6.61 5.71 -15.03
N SER A 42 6.54 7.03 -14.88
CA SER A 42 6.92 7.99 -15.92
C SER A 42 8.42 8.35 -15.87
N ILE A 43 9.12 7.94 -14.81
CA ILE A 43 10.55 8.25 -14.59
C ILE A 43 11.36 7.72 -15.77
N SER A 44 12.05 8.64 -16.47
CA SER A 44 12.72 8.35 -17.73
C SER A 44 13.94 7.45 -17.58
N GLN A 45 14.61 7.45 -16.42
CA GLN A 45 15.80 6.62 -16.16
C GLN A 45 15.48 5.14 -15.98
N GLU A 46 14.24 4.79 -15.59
CA GLU A 46 13.81 3.39 -15.51
C GLU A 46 13.34 2.84 -16.88
N LYS A 47 13.37 3.65 -17.94
CA LYS A 47 13.02 3.21 -19.30
C LYS A 47 14.15 2.40 -19.91
N SER A 48 14.12 1.08 -19.73
CA SER A 48 15.01 0.19 -20.49
C SER A 48 14.54 0.10 -21.94
N LYS A 49 15.48 0.24 -22.88
CA LYS A 49 15.24 -0.10 -24.30
C LYS A 49 15.55 -1.58 -24.50
N PHE A 50 14.53 -2.36 -24.84
CA PHE A 50 14.70 -3.76 -25.22
C PHE A 50 14.22 -3.90 -26.68
N PHE A 51 15.11 -4.30 -27.59
CA PHE A 51 14.84 -4.41 -29.03
C PHE A 51 14.15 -3.18 -29.66
N GLY A 52 14.55 -1.95 -29.26
CA GLY A 52 13.98 -0.71 -29.80
C GLY A 52 12.62 -0.31 -29.23
N ILE A 53 12.03 -1.12 -28.35
CA ILE A 53 10.78 -0.82 -27.64
C ILE A 53 11.12 -0.15 -26.31
N THR A 54 10.41 0.93 -25.98
CA THR A 54 10.51 1.58 -24.66
C THR A 54 9.64 0.81 -23.67
N ILE A 55 10.27 0.09 -22.74
CA ILE A 55 9.56 -0.60 -21.66
C ILE A 55 9.41 0.40 -20.50
N HIS A 56 8.16 0.62 -20.10
CA HIS A 56 7.88 1.37 -18.88
C HIS A 56 7.95 0.41 -17.70
N PRO A 57 8.67 0.75 -16.63
CA PRO A 57 8.70 -0.06 -15.42
C PRO A 57 7.29 -0.16 -14.81
N GLU A 58 6.84 -1.39 -14.58
CA GLU A 58 5.57 -1.66 -13.94
C GLU A 58 5.67 -1.42 -12.44
N LYS A 59 4.64 -0.80 -11.89
CA LYS A 59 4.53 -0.49 -10.47
C LYS A 59 3.20 -0.99 -9.94
N ASP A 60 3.18 -1.34 -8.67
CA ASP A 60 1.95 -1.57 -7.93
C ASP A 60 1.77 -0.44 -6.91
N VAL A 61 0.52 0.00 -6.74
CA VAL A 61 0.12 0.96 -5.72
C VAL A 61 -0.84 0.26 -4.76
N LEU A 62 -0.41 0.08 -3.52
CA LEU A 62 -1.21 -0.45 -2.42
C LEU A 62 -1.81 0.71 -1.63
N LEU A 63 -3.14 0.68 -1.49
CA LEU A 63 -3.94 1.65 -0.76
C LEU A 63 -4.55 0.99 0.47
N ILE A 64 -4.25 1.52 1.66
CA ILE A 64 -4.78 1.00 2.94
C ILE A 64 -5.43 2.15 3.71
N VAL A 65 -6.72 2.03 4.01
CA VAL A 65 -7.39 2.92 4.96
C VAL A 65 -7.29 2.32 6.36
N CYS A 66 -6.73 3.09 7.30
CA CYS A 66 -6.49 2.69 8.68
C CYS A 66 -6.95 3.77 9.66
N LYS A 67 -7.03 3.40 10.95
CA LYS A 67 -7.16 4.39 12.02
C LYS A 67 -5.85 5.18 12.14
N GLU A 68 -5.95 6.44 12.54
CA GLU A 68 -4.79 7.33 12.64
C GLU A 68 -3.70 6.78 13.59
N ASP A 69 -4.10 6.13 14.68
CA ASP A 69 -3.22 5.50 15.67
C ASP A 69 -2.49 4.26 15.13
N GLN A 70 -3.02 3.62 14.09
CA GLN A 70 -2.39 2.48 13.42
C GLN A 70 -1.44 2.90 12.29
N ARG A 71 -1.50 4.14 11.82
CA ARG A 71 -0.77 4.57 10.62
C ARG A 71 0.73 4.23 10.69
N GLU A 72 1.39 4.64 11.76
CA GLU A 72 2.85 4.53 11.89
C GLU A 72 3.30 3.07 11.92
N ILE A 73 2.67 2.24 12.76
CA ILE A 73 3.02 0.82 12.86
C ILE A 73 2.81 0.08 11.53
N LEU A 74 1.76 0.41 10.77
CA LEU A 74 1.51 -0.18 9.46
C LEU A 74 2.54 0.26 8.42
N MET A 75 2.89 1.56 8.40
CA MET A 75 3.91 2.07 7.48
C MET A 75 5.26 1.41 7.75
N THR A 76 5.68 1.34 9.01
CA THR A 76 6.94 0.70 9.43
C THR A 76 6.97 -0.79 9.07
N ALA A 77 5.91 -1.53 9.40
CA ALA A 77 5.82 -2.96 9.09
C ALA A 77 5.98 -3.27 7.59
N ILE A 78 5.45 -2.41 6.71
CA ILE A 78 5.65 -2.54 5.26
C ILE A 78 7.12 -2.23 4.90
N THR A 79 7.65 -1.11 5.38
CA THR A 79 8.95 -0.60 4.91
C THR A 79 10.16 -1.33 5.48
N ASP A 80 10.03 -2.03 6.62
CA ASP A 80 11.12 -2.81 7.21
C ASP A 80 11.62 -3.91 6.26
N HIS A 81 10.70 -4.53 5.51
CA HIS A 81 11.03 -5.58 4.53
C HIS A 81 10.97 -5.09 3.07
N TYR A 82 10.09 -4.14 2.78
CA TYR A 82 9.80 -3.70 1.41
C TYR A 82 10.06 -2.20 1.18
N GLY A 83 10.90 -1.57 2.00
CA GLY A 83 11.26 -0.16 1.83
C GLY A 83 12.15 0.14 0.61
N ILE A 84 12.60 1.38 0.51
CA ILE A 84 13.36 1.92 -0.64
C ILE A 84 14.67 1.16 -0.93
N ALA A 85 15.30 0.58 0.10
CA ALA A 85 16.55 -0.18 -0.05
C ALA A 85 16.33 -1.59 -0.63
N SER A 86 15.12 -2.14 -0.51
CA SER A 86 14.79 -3.50 -0.99
C SER A 86 14.67 -3.58 -2.52
N GLU A 87 14.41 -4.78 -3.03
CA GLU A 87 14.04 -5.01 -4.43
C GLU A 87 12.68 -4.38 -4.80
N ALA A 88 11.79 -4.20 -3.81
CA ALA A 88 10.50 -3.56 -4.02
C ALA A 88 10.64 -2.06 -4.34
N LYS A 89 11.76 -1.43 -3.95
CA LYS A 89 11.98 0.02 -4.08
C LYS A 89 10.78 0.83 -3.56
N GLY A 90 10.25 0.38 -2.42
CA GLY A 90 8.99 0.87 -1.88
C GLY A 90 9.07 2.30 -1.35
N LEU A 91 8.13 3.14 -1.79
CA LEU A 91 7.85 4.46 -1.24
C LEU A 91 6.53 4.39 -0.48
N CYS A 92 6.52 4.83 0.78
CA CYS A 92 5.36 4.80 1.65
C CYS A 92 5.06 6.21 2.19
N PHE A 93 3.84 6.70 2.02
CA PHE A 93 3.38 7.96 2.59
C PHE A 93 1.89 7.87 2.95
N SER A 94 1.36 8.90 3.62
CA SER A 94 -0.02 8.90 4.08
C SER A 94 -0.74 10.23 3.85
N LEU A 95 -2.06 10.17 3.71
CA LEU A 95 -2.95 11.34 3.69
C LEU A 95 -4.06 11.18 4.74
N LYS A 96 -4.50 12.30 5.33
CA LYS A 96 -5.69 12.30 6.19
C LYS A 96 -6.94 12.01 5.38
N VAL A 97 -7.83 11.18 5.92
CA VAL A 97 -9.14 10.89 5.33
C VAL A 97 -10.20 11.67 6.11
N SER A 98 -10.86 12.61 5.43
CA SER A 98 -11.90 13.46 6.04
C SER A 98 -13.17 12.69 6.35
N ASP A 99 -13.61 11.82 5.44
CA ASP A 99 -14.80 10.99 5.60
C ASP A 99 -14.68 9.68 4.81
N ALA A 100 -15.40 8.64 5.27
CA ALA A 100 -15.46 7.34 4.61
C ALA A 100 -16.77 6.61 4.98
N ILE A 101 -17.43 6.03 3.98
CA ILE A 101 -18.65 5.21 4.12
C ILE A 101 -18.40 3.79 3.60
N GLY A 102 -19.21 2.82 4.04
CA GLY A 102 -19.12 1.44 3.56
C GLY A 102 -17.90 0.66 4.09
N PHE A 103 -17.33 1.10 5.21
CA PHE A 103 -16.11 0.51 5.78
C PHE A 103 -16.26 0.30 7.30
N SER A 104 -15.73 -0.82 7.82
CA SER A 104 -15.55 -1.07 9.25
C SER A 104 -14.08 -1.46 9.54
N PHE A 105 -13.61 -1.14 10.74
CA PHE A 105 -12.32 -1.58 11.28
C PHE A 105 -12.39 -2.92 12.01
N ASP A 106 -13.58 -3.52 12.10
CA ASP A 106 -13.74 -4.84 12.70
C ASP A 106 -12.96 -5.90 11.89
N PRO A 107 -12.39 -6.92 12.55
CA PRO A 107 -11.76 -8.04 11.86
C PRO A 107 -12.70 -8.62 10.80
N LEU A 108 -12.14 -9.00 9.64
CA LEU A 108 -12.93 -9.75 8.66
C LEU A 108 -13.38 -11.07 9.31
N PRO A 109 -14.63 -11.49 9.11
CA PRO A 109 -15.04 -12.84 9.51
C PRO A 109 -14.11 -13.86 8.84
N PRO A 110 -13.90 -15.03 9.45
CA PRO A 110 -13.17 -16.11 8.81
C PRO A 110 -13.76 -16.36 7.42
N LEU A 111 -12.91 -16.54 6.41
CA LEU A 111 -13.36 -17.03 5.11
C LEU A 111 -14.02 -18.39 5.35
N GLU A 112 -15.33 -18.49 5.13
CA GLU A 112 -16.00 -19.79 5.11
C GLU A 112 -15.36 -20.62 4.00
N SER A 113 -14.82 -21.78 4.39
CA SER A 113 -14.20 -22.78 3.51
C SER A 113 -15.24 -23.58 2.74
#